data_AF-A0A377GW50-F1
#
_entry.id   AF-A0A377GW50-F1
#
_cell.length_a   1.000
_cell.length_b   1.000
_cell.length_c   1.000
_cell.angle_alpha   90.00
_cell.angle_beta   90.00
_cell.angle_gamma   90.00
#
_symmetry.space_group_name_H-M   'P 1'
#
loop_
_entity.id
_entity.type
_entity.pdbx_description
1 polymer ?
#
loop_
_entity_poly.entity_id
_entity_poly.type
_entity_poly.pdbx_seq_one_letter_code
_entity_poly.pdbx_strand_id
1 'polypeptide(L)'
;MNKNMLPDFYGILEVQHYIKGRLRLKVNILIGDEEKAKSLIEKFSTFDGIEDMTVNTLIGSVLIKFSEELIDPITLMGAVLNVLGLEDEVFEKKNGKIFSFMNEMLESIDFMIYNKTKGILDLKTSIALLFIIYGIRKVRQNPIMPNGVNLLWWGYNIISKGGK
;
A
#
# COMPACT_ATOMS: atom_id res chain seq x y z
N MET A 1 29.12 -8.66 -0.22
CA MET A 1 28.05 -7.95 -0.95
C MET A 1 27.58 -6.77 -0.12
N ASN A 2 27.28 -5.63 -0.75
CA ASN A 2 26.86 -4.39 -0.08
C ASN A 2 25.36 -4.47 0.27
N LYS A 3 24.91 -3.86 1.38
CA LYS A 3 23.49 -3.83 1.81
C LYS A 3 22.52 -3.38 0.69
N ASN A 4 23.01 -2.60 -0.28
CA ASN A 4 22.24 -1.98 -1.36
C ASN A 4 21.70 -2.92 -2.46
N MET A 5 21.86 -4.25 -2.37
CA MET A 5 21.37 -5.18 -3.41
C MET A 5 20.15 -6.02 -2.99
N LEU A 6 19.79 -6.02 -1.71
CA LEU A 6 18.64 -6.80 -1.23
C LEU A 6 17.38 -5.93 -1.24
N PRO A 7 16.23 -6.48 -1.68
CA PRO A 7 14.97 -5.74 -1.66
C PRO A 7 14.56 -5.46 -0.20
N ASP A 8 13.96 -4.31 0.04
CA ASP A 8 13.57 -3.85 1.37
C ASP A 8 12.09 -3.45 1.35
N PHE A 9 11.24 -4.14 2.14
CA PHE A 9 9.79 -3.96 2.13
C PHE A 9 9.34 -3.28 3.43
N TYR A 10 9.32 -1.95 3.39
CA TYR A 10 8.99 -1.11 4.55
C TYR A 10 7.69 -1.54 5.23
N GLY A 11 7.75 -1.77 6.54
CA GLY A 11 6.60 -2.13 7.34
C GLY A 11 6.13 -3.58 7.21
N ILE A 12 6.79 -4.40 6.38
CA ILE A 12 6.46 -5.82 6.16
C ILE A 12 7.67 -6.68 6.51
N LEU A 13 8.73 -6.57 5.70
CA LEU A 13 9.97 -7.34 5.80
C LEU A 13 11.14 -6.44 5.40
N GLU A 14 11.88 -5.97 6.40
CA GLU A 14 12.94 -4.97 6.22
C GLU A 14 14.34 -5.55 6.48
N VAL A 15 15.30 -5.24 5.61
CA VAL A 15 16.70 -5.69 5.77
C VAL A 15 17.44 -4.77 6.73
N GLN A 16 17.62 -5.22 7.97
CA GLN A 16 18.34 -4.46 8.99
C GLN A 16 19.85 -4.54 8.77
N HIS A 17 20.37 -5.76 8.63
CA HIS A 17 21.79 -6.00 8.46
C HIS A 17 22.04 -7.23 7.60
N TYR A 18 23.06 -7.16 6.75
CA TYR A 18 23.53 -8.30 5.98
C TYR A 18 25.06 -8.35 6.03
N ILE A 19 25.59 -9.49 6.48
CA ILE A 19 27.01 -9.87 6.45
C ILE A 19 27.05 -11.21 5.72
N LYS A 20 28.22 -11.55 5.17
CA LYS A 20 28.44 -12.86 4.57
C LYS A 20 27.93 -13.99 5.50
N GLY A 21 26.95 -14.77 5.02
CA GLY A 21 26.33 -15.89 5.75
C GLY A 21 25.43 -15.51 6.94
N ARG A 22 25.10 -14.22 7.11
CA ARG A 22 24.24 -13.74 8.20
C ARG A 22 23.29 -12.63 7.73
N LEU A 23 22.00 -12.90 7.79
CA LEU A 23 20.94 -11.97 7.42
C LEU A 23 20.08 -11.63 8.64
N ARG A 24 19.88 -10.34 8.90
CA ARG A 24 18.97 -9.85 9.93
C ARG A 24 17.83 -9.08 9.29
N LEU A 25 16.62 -9.58 9.51
CA LEU A 25 15.37 -9.02 9.01
C LEU A 25 14.55 -8.46 10.17
N LYS A 26 13.76 -7.43 9.89
CA LYS A 26 12.65 -6.99 10.73
C LYS A 26 11.37 -7.36 10.03
N VAL A 27 10.54 -8.14 10.69
CA VAL A 27 9.34 -8.76 10.15
C VAL A 27 8.19 -8.42 11.09
N ASN A 28 7.34 -7.48 10.68
CA ASN A 28 6.35 -6.89 11.58
C ASN A 28 5.23 -7.87 11.98
N ILE A 29 4.88 -8.82 11.12
CA ILE A 29 3.83 -9.82 11.41
C ILE A 29 4.20 -10.74 12.57
N LEU A 30 5.48 -10.81 12.95
CA LEU A 30 5.96 -11.62 14.08
C LEU A 30 5.91 -10.86 15.42
N ILE A 31 5.56 -9.57 15.41
CA ILE A 31 5.47 -8.77 16.64
C ILE A 31 4.29 -9.27 17.48
N GLY A 32 4.58 -9.84 18.65
CA GLY A 32 3.58 -10.39 19.56
C GLY A 32 2.97 -11.74 19.15
N ASP A 33 3.47 -12.37 18.08
CA ASP A 33 2.92 -13.64 17.54
C ASP A 33 3.94 -14.78 17.69
N GLU A 34 3.91 -15.45 18.85
CA GLU A 34 4.82 -16.56 19.16
C GLU A 34 4.55 -17.82 18.34
N GLU A 35 3.30 -18.06 17.92
CA GLU A 35 2.94 -19.23 17.14
C GLU A 35 3.54 -19.16 15.74
N LYS A 36 3.42 -18.00 15.07
CA LYS A 36 4.08 -17.78 13.77
C LYS A 36 5.60 -17.84 13.88
N ALA A 37 6.17 -17.31 14.95
CA ALA A 37 7.62 -17.39 15.17
C ALA A 37 8.11 -18.84 15.30
N LYS A 38 7.40 -19.69 16.07
CA LYS A 38 7.72 -21.12 16.18
C LYS A 38 7.56 -21.84 14.85
N SER A 39 6.44 -21.63 14.15
CA SER A 39 6.20 -22.22 12.84
C SER A 39 7.28 -21.84 11.82
N LEU A 40 7.74 -20.58 11.84
CA LEU A 40 8.83 -20.11 10.99
C LEU A 40 10.13 -20.88 11.29
N ILE A 41 10.53 -20.95 12.56
CA ILE A 41 11.77 -21.66 12.97
C ILE A 41 11.69 -23.14 12.59
N GLU A 42 10.58 -23.81 12.87
CA GLU A 42 10.38 -25.23 12.55
C GLU A 42 10.50 -25.50 11.05
N LYS A 43 9.84 -24.69 10.22
CA LYS A 43 9.92 -24.82 8.77
C LYS A 43 11.35 -24.61 8.27
N PHE A 44 12.03 -23.56 8.72
CA PHE A 44 13.40 -23.25 8.29
C PHE A 44 14.46 -24.22 8.83
N SER A 45 14.18 -24.93 9.92
CA SER A 45 15.06 -25.99 10.44
C SER A 45 15.17 -27.19 9.50
N THR A 46 14.25 -27.33 8.55
CA THR A 46 14.26 -28.43 7.56
C THR A 46 15.01 -28.09 6.26
N PHE A 47 15.44 -26.83 6.08
CA PHE A 47 16.10 -26.41 4.85
C PHE A 47 17.61 -26.65 4.89
N ASP A 48 18.12 -27.34 3.87
CA ASP A 48 19.56 -27.50 3.66
C ASP A 48 20.22 -26.15 3.39
N GLY A 49 21.19 -25.77 4.23
CA GLY A 49 21.94 -24.51 4.12
C GLY A 49 21.57 -23.44 5.14
N ILE A 50 20.58 -23.68 6.01
CA ILE A 50 20.33 -22.85 7.21
C ILE A 50 21.09 -23.46 8.39
N GLU A 51 21.99 -22.68 8.98
CA GLU A 51 22.77 -23.10 10.14
C GLU A 51 22.01 -22.85 11.46
N ASP A 52 21.33 -21.70 11.54
CA ASP A 52 20.65 -21.26 12.76
C ASP A 52 19.64 -20.15 12.43
N MET A 53 18.49 -20.16 13.11
CA MET A 53 17.48 -19.11 13.02
C MET A 53 16.98 -18.72 14.41
N THR A 54 17.07 -17.43 14.73
CA THR A 54 16.55 -16.86 15.97
C THR A 54 15.50 -15.80 15.67
N VAL A 55 14.36 -15.87 16.35
CA VAL A 55 13.28 -14.88 16.24
C VAL A 55 13.06 -14.19 17.58
N ASN A 56 12.95 -12.86 17.56
CA ASN A 56 12.53 -12.05 18.68
C ASN A 56 11.19 -11.40 18.36
N THR A 57 10.12 -11.90 18.97
CA THR A 57 8.73 -11.45 18.78
C THR A 57 8.42 -10.13 19.47
N LEU A 58 9.25 -9.64 20.40
CA LEU A 58 9.04 -8.32 21.01
C LEU A 58 9.20 -7.20 19.97
N ILE A 59 10.18 -7.36 19.07
CA ILE A 59 10.54 -6.35 18.06
C ILE A 59 10.41 -6.86 16.62
N GLY A 60 9.95 -8.10 16.43
CA GLY A 60 9.84 -8.74 15.12
C GLY A 60 11.19 -8.97 14.44
N SER A 61 12.28 -9.12 15.18
CA SER A 61 13.61 -9.31 14.58
C SER A 61 13.87 -10.78 14.30
N VAL A 62 14.20 -11.12 13.06
CA VAL A 62 14.64 -12.46 12.63
C VAL A 62 16.12 -12.41 12.30
N LEU A 63 16.90 -13.31 12.88
CA LEU A 63 18.31 -13.50 12.56
C LEU A 63 18.52 -14.88 11.96
N ILE A 64 19.13 -14.92 10.79
CA ILE A 64 19.38 -16.15 10.03
C ILE A 64 20.88 -16.27 9.78
N LYS A 65 21.46 -17.41 10.17
CA LYS A 65 22.79 -17.83 9.75
C LYS A 65 22.64 -18.90 8.68
N PHE A 66 23.33 -18.75 7.57
CA PHE A 66 23.15 -19.60 6.40
C PHE A 66 24.43 -19.68 5.56
N SER A 67 24.53 -20.74 4.77
CA SER A 67 25.61 -20.93 3.80
C SER A 67 25.26 -20.26 2.47
N GLU A 68 26.04 -19.25 2.09
CA GLU A 68 25.88 -18.55 0.79
C GLU A 68 26.24 -19.42 -0.42
N GLU A 69 26.92 -20.54 -0.22
CA GLU A 69 27.22 -21.49 -1.30
C GLU A 69 25.99 -22.31 -1.71
N LEU A 70 25.06 -22.50 -0.76
CA LEU A 70 23.85 -23.30 -0.95
C LEU A 70 22.62 -22.43 -1.22
N ILE A 71 22.51 -21.27 -0.56
CA ILE A 71 21.33 -20.41 -0.63
C ILE A 71 21.74 -18.96 -0.91
N ASP A 72 21.21 -18.41 -2.00
CA ASP A 72 21.33 -16.98 -2.30
C ASP A 72 20.44 -16.15 -1.34
N PRO A 73 20.91 -14.99 -0.82
CA PRO A 73 20.15 -14.18 0.14
C PRO A 73 18.79 -13.69 -0.37
N ILE A 74 18.61 -13.44 -1.67
CA ILE A 74 17.32 -13.01 -2.23
C ILE A 74 16.34 -14.19 -2.22
N THR A 75 16.83 -15.39 -2.53
CA THR A 75 16.04 -16.63 -2.43
C THR A 75 15.61 -16.90 -0.99
N LEU A 76 16.51 -16.70 -0.04
CA LEU A 76 16.19 -16.78 1.39
C LEU A 76 15.09 -15.80 1.80
N MET A 77 15.15 -14.55 1.34
CA MET A 77 14.09 -13.57 1.58
C MET A 77 12.75 -13.98 0.98
N GLY A 78 12.74 -14.49 -0.25
CA GLY A 78 11.55 -15.01 -0.90
C GLY A 78 10.92 -16.17 -0.12
N ALA A 79 11.74 -17.10 0.37
CA ALA A 79 11.28 -18.20 1.22
C ALA A 79 10.63 -17.69 2.52
N VAL A 80 11.21 -16.66 3.16
CA VAL A 80 10.63 -16.06 4.38
C VAL A 80 9.28 -15.42 4.09
N LEU A 81 9.15 -14.69 2.96
CA LEU A 81 7.88 -14.11 2.53
C LEU A 81 6.82 -15.18 2.28
N ASN A 82 7.17 -16.26 1.58
CA ASN A 82 6.27 -17.36 1.27
C ASN A 82 5.76 -18.05 2.54
N VAL A 83 6.68 -18.43 3.44
CA VAL A 83 6.33 -19.13 4.69
C VAL A 83 5.39 -18.31 5.57
N LEU A 84 5.52 -16.99 5.54
CA LEU A 84 4.70 -16.04 6.30
C LEU A 84 3.44 -15.58 5.55
N GLY A 85 3.25 -15.97 4.28
CA GLY A 85 2.11 -15.55 3.47
C GLY A 85 2.10 -14.05 3.16
N LEU A 86 3.27 -13.42 3.04
CA LEU A 86 3.41 -11.97 2.86
C LEU A 86 3.59 -11.53 1.39
N GLU A 87 3.48 -12.46 0.45
CA GLU A 87 3.70 -12.20 -0.97
C GLU A 87 2.74 -11.12 -1.49
N ASP A 88 1.44 -11.30 -1.27
CA ASP A 88 0.41 -10.36 -1.72
C ASP A 88 0.61 -8.96 -1.11
N GLU A 89 0.91 -8.88 0.19
CA GLU A 89 1.13 -7.59 0.88
C GLU A 89 2.34 -6.82 0.35
N VAL A 90 3.35 -7.53 -0.14
CA VAL A 90 4.56 -6.96 -0.72
C VAL A 90 4.31 -6.46 -2.15
N PHE A 91 3.54 -7.21 -2.94
CA PHE A 91 3.24 -6.87 -4.33
C PHE A 91 2.07 -5.89 -4.47
N GLU A 92 1.20 -5.77 -3.47
CA GLU A 92 0.15 -4.76 -3.45
C GLU A 92 0.75 -3.35 -3.31
N LYS A 93 0.36 -2.47 -4.24
CA LYS A 93 0.76 -1.08 -4.24
C LYS A 93 0.12 -0.37 -3.03
N LYS A 94 0.86 -0.24 -1.93
CA LYS A 94 0.39 0.53 -0.77
C LYS A 94 0.34 2.02 -1.13
N ASN A 95 -0.83 2.61 -0.96
CA ASN A 95 -0.97 4.06 -1.02
C ASN A 95 -0.27 4.70 0.20
N GLY A 96 0.30 5.90 0.02
CA GLY A 96 0.86 6.64 1.14
C GLY A 96 -0.22 6.97 2.18
N LYS A 97 0.16 7.05 3.47
CA LYS A 97 -0.79 7.34 4.57
C LYS A 97 -1.63 8.61 4.33
N ILE A 98 -1.02 9.65 3.77
CA ILE A 98 -1.71 10.91 3.42
C ILE A 98 -2.79 10.66 2.37
N PHE A 99 -2.52 9.84 1.35
CA PHE A 99 -3.48 9.53 0.31
C PHE A 99 -4.65 8.70 0.85
N SER A 100 -4.38 7.70 1.71
CA SER A 100 -5.45 6.94 2.39
C SER A 100 -6.36 7.86 3.18
N PHE A 101 -5.77 8.73 4.02
CA PHE A 101 -6.52 9.69 4.82
C PHE A 101 -7.35 10.65 3.94
N MET A 102 -6.79 11.12 2.81
CA MET A 102 -7.55 11.95 1.87
C MET A 102 -8.74 11.22 1.26
N ASN A 103 -8.60 9.94 0.91
CA ASN A 103 -9.72 9.15 0.39
C ASN A 103 -10.80 8.94 1.45
N GLU A 104 -10.42 8.59 2.68
CA GLU A 104 -11.35 8.43 3.81
C GLU A 104 -12.14 9.73 4.07
N MET A 105 -11.47 10.90 3.96
CA MET A 105 -12.13 12.19 4.06
C MET A 105 -13.10 12.45 2.90
N LEU A 106 -12.71 12.13 1.65
CA LEU A 106 -13.59 12.29 0.49
C LEU A 106 -14.84 11.41 0.60
N GLU A 107 -14.68 10.14 1.01
CA GLU A 107 -15.79 9.21 1.27
C GLU A 107 -16.71 9.72 2.38
N SER A 108 -16.14 10.26 3.46
CA SER A 108 -16.91 10.84 4.56
C SER A 108 -17.74 12.04 4.11
N ILE A 109 -17.16 12.92 3.27
CA ILE A 109 -17.87 14.07 2.69
C ILE A 109 -18.98 13.60 1.75
N ASP A 110 -18.71 12.60 0.92
CA ASP A 110 -19.68 12.01 0.00
C ASP A 110 -20.90 11.47 0.75
N PHE A 111 -20.67 10.65 1.78
CA PHE A 111 -21.73 10.11 2.64
C PHE A 111 -22.52 11.21 3.37
N MET A 112 -21.84 12.26 3.84
CA MET A 112 -22.49 13.41 4.49
C MET A 112 -23.43 14.13 3.52
N ILE A 113 -22.99 14.41 2.29
CA ILE A 113 -23.80 15.08 1.25
C ILE A 113 -24.98 14.19 0.88
N TYR A 114 -24.74 12.91 0.64
CA TYR A 114 -25.77 11.93 0.32
C TYR A 114 -26.87 11.89 1.38
N ASN A 115 -26.51 11.73 2.65
CA ASN A 115 -27.51 11.63 3.71
C ASN A 115 -28.24 12.96 3.97
N LYS A 116 -27.51 14.08 3.98
CA LYS A 116 -28.12 15.39 4.22
C LYS A 116 -29.11 15.77 3.11
N THR A 117 -28.83 15.34 1.89
CA THR A 117 -29.72 15.56 0.74
C THR A 117 -30.71 14.42 0.51
N LYS A 118 -30.75 13.42 1.41
CA LYS A 118 -31.62 12.24 1.30
C LYS A 118 -31.47 11.49 -0.03
N GLY A 119 -30.23 11.37 -0.51
CA GLY A 119 -29.87 10.67 -1.74
C GLY A 119 -30.08 11.47 -3.03
N ILE A 120 -30.35 12.78 -2.94
CA ILE A 120 -30.51 13.64 -4.13
C ILE A 120 -29.15 14.01 -4.74
N LEU A 121 -28.14 14.25 -3.91
CA LEU A 121 -26.79 14.59 -4.34
C LEU A 121 -25.78 13.69 -3.65
N ASP A 122 -24.70 13.41 -4.36
CA ASP A 122 -23.44 12.88 -3.85
C ASP A 122 -22.33 13.92 -4.12
N LEU A 123 -21.10 13.68 -3.65
CA LEU A 123 -19.97 14.58 -3.86
C LEU A 123 -19.71 14.79 -5.36
N LYS A 124 -19.85 13.75 -6.16
CA LYS A 124 -19.58 13.76 -7.61
C LYS A 124 -20.56 14.66 -8.38
N THR A 125 -21.86 14.49 -8.16
CA THR A 125 -22.94 15.30 -8.72
C THR A 125 -22.91 16.73 -8.20
N SER A 126 -22.48 16.94 -6.95
CA SER A 126 -22.26 18.28 -6.39
C SER A 126 -21.16 19.04 -7.14
N ILE A 127 -20.01 18.39 -7.39
CA ILE A 127 -18.92 18.98 -8.19
C ILE A 127 -19.38 19.25 -9.62
N ALA A 128 -20.12 18.33 -10.23
CA ALA A 128 -20.63 18.52 -11.58
C ALA A 128 -21.60 19.72 -11.67
N LEU A 129 -22.51 19.84 -10.70
CA LEU A 129 -23.44 20.96 -10.62
C LEU A 129 -22.70 22.29 -10.45
N LEU A 130 -21.67 22.33 -9.61
CA LEU A 130 -20.81 23.51 -9.44
C LEU A 130 -20.15 23.90 -10.78
N PHE A 131 -19.56 22.94 -11.49
CA PHE A 131 -18.93 23.21 -12.79
C PHE A 131 -19.94 23.69 -13.84
N ILE A 132 -21.16 23.15 -13.85
CA ILE A 132 -22.22 23.62 -14.76
C ILE A 132 -22.65 25.06 -14.42
N ILE A 133 -22.95 25.34 -13.15
CA ILE A 133 -23.39 26.67 -12.69
C ILE A 133 -22.30 27.73 -12.98
N TYR A 134 -21.07 27.46 -12.59
CA TYR A 134 -19.94 28.37 -12.83
C TYR A 134 -19.61 28.49 -14.32
N GLY A 135 -19.69 27.39 -15.08
CA GLY A 135 -19.50 27.40 -16.53
C GLY A 135 -20.50 28.32 -17.24
N ILE A 136 -21.81 28.19 -16.93
CA ILE A 136 -22.86 29.05 -17.49
C ILE A 136 -22.60 30.52 -17.14
N ARG A 137 -22.31 30.81 -15.86
CA ARG A 137 -22.04 32.18 -15.41
C ARG A 137 -20.85 32.79 -16.14
N LYS A 138 -19.77 32.02 -16.32
CA LYS A 138 -18.54 32.47 -16.97
C LYS A 138 -18.73 32.73 -18.47
N VAL A 139 -19.44 31.85 -19.18
CA VAL A 139 -19.78 32.05 -20.61
C VAL A 139 -20.61 33.32 -20.81
N ARG A 140 -21.56 33.60 -19.90
CA ARG A 140 -22.39 34.82 -19.97
C ARG A 140 -21.62 36.10 -19.72
N GLN A 141 -20.64 36.09 -18.82
CA GLN A 141 -19.85 37.28 -18.46
C GLN A 141 -18.73 37.56 -19.47
N ASN A 142 -18.05 36.52 -19.94
CA ASN A 142 -16.96 36.62 -20.89
C ASN A 142 -17.06 35.47 -21.88
N PRO A 143 -17.67 35.67 -23.07
CA PRO A 143 -17.84 34.62 -24.07
C PRO A 143 -16.53 34.20 -24.77
N ILE A 144 -15.37 34.59 -24.22
CA ILE A 144 -14.05 34.21 -24.70
C ILE A 144 -13.80 32.75 -24.32
N MET A 145 -13.80 31.88 -25.33
CA MET A 145 -13.39 30.49 -25.20
C MET A 145 -11.89 30.40 -24.91
N PRO A 146 -11.41 29.39 -24.14
CA PRO A 146 -12.09 28.12 -23.78
C PRO A 146 -12.59 28.00 -22.33
N ASN A 147 -12.35 28.98 -21.46
CA ASN A 147 -12.41 28.78 -20.01
C ASN A 147 -13.80 28.41 -19.43
N GLY A 148 -14.90 28.98 -19.95
CA GLY A 148 -16.27 28.64 -19.49
C GLY A 148 -16.78 27.33 -20.08
N VAL A 149 -16.46 27.07 -21.35
CA VAL A 149 -16.84 25.84 -22.07
C VAL A 149 -16.15 24.62 -21.46
N ASN A 150 -14.90 24.75 -21.01
CA ASN A 150 -14.18 23.66 -20.32
C ASN A 150 -14.87 23.22 -19.02
N LEU A 151 -15.40 24.17 -18.23
CA LEU A 151 -16.14 23.84 -16.99
C LEU A 151 -17.42 23.08 -17.33
N LEU A 152 -18.17 23.53 -18.33
CA LEU A 152 -19.37 22.82 -18.80
C LEU A 152 -19.03 21.40 -19.28
N TRP A 153 -17.95 21.26 -20.03
CA TRP A 153 -17.48 19.97 -20.53
C TRP A 153 -17.04 19.03 -19.39
N TRP A 154 -16.34 19.53 -18.37
CA TRP A 154 -16.00 18.73 -17.19
C TRP A 154 -17.24 18.31 -16.39
N GLY A 155 -18.19 19.22 -16.16
CA GLY A 155 -19.45 18.89 -15.51
C GLY A 155 -20.23 17.81 -16.27
N TYR A 156 -20.35 17.96 -17.59
CA TYR A 156 -20.97 16.97 -18.47
C TYR A 156 -20.27 15.60 -18.42
N ASN A 157 -18.93 15.58 -18.47
CA ASN A 157 -18.16 14.35 -18.39
C ASN A 157 -18.30 13.63 -17.04
N ILE A 158 -18.34 14.37 -15.94
CA ILE A 158 -18.48 13.79 -14.61
C ILE A 158 -19.85 13.08 -14.48
N ILE A 159 -20.91 13.68 -15.02
CA ILE A 159 -22.26 13.10 -15.02
C ILE A 159 -22.33 11.90 -15.97
N SER A 160 -21.87 12.06 -17.22
CA SER A 160 -21.99 11.02 -18.26
C SER A 160 -21.13 9.78 -17.98
N LYS A 161 -19.97 9.95 -17.33
CA LYS A 161 -19.10 8.84 -16.90
C LYS A 161 -19.43 8.32 -15.50
N GLY A 162 -20.42 8.91 -14.82
CA GLY A 162 -20.80 8.54 -13.46
C GLY A 162 -21.93 7.52 -13.33
N GLY A 163 -22.55 7.12 -14.43
CA GLY A 163 -23.59 6.09 -14.46
C GLY A 163 -23.06 4.68 -14.75
N LYS A 164 -22.04 4.23 -14.01
CA LYS A 164 -21.63 2.82 -13.94
C LYS A 164 -21.34 2.44 -12.50
#